data_AF-A0A962VD68-F1
#
_entry.id   AF-A0A962VD68-F1
#
_cell.length_a   1.000
_cell.length_b   1.000
_cell.length_c   1.000
_cell.angle_alpha   90.00
_cell.angle_beta   90.00
_cell.angle_gamma   90.00
#
_symmetry.space_group_name_H-M   'P 1'
#
loop_
_entity.id
_entity.type
_entity.pdbx_description
1 polymer ?
#
loop_
_entity_poly.entity_id
_entity_poly.type
_entity_poly.pdbx_seq_one_letter_code
_entity_poly.pdbx_strand_id
1 'polypeptide(L)'
;KVKQYARADDGFSGIYLPYWTFDSRTVSVYRGQRGDDYYVQTRGPDGKTRREKRTRWHTVSGTVGRVFDDVLVVASESLPKTYVERLEPWDLGELTPYSQEYLSGFRAETYQIGLEQGYQHARSQMEALIRQDVKRDIGGDKQRIQNISTQYDNITFKHILLPVYMAAYRYRDKIYRFVINGRTGEVQGERPYSWVKIGLAALFAAALIGGLVYILNQSQ
;
A
#
# COMPACT_ATOMS: atom_id res chain seq x y z
N LYS A 1 -24.67 -25.18 -8.56
CA LYS A 1 -23.55 -25.87 -9.26
C LYS A 1 -22.23 -25.07 -9.19
N VAL A 2 -21.78 -24.68 -7.99
CA VAL A 2 -20.47 -23.99 -7.78
C VAL A 2 -19.50 -24.84 -6.93
N LYS A 3 -20.01 -25.89 -6.26
CA LYS A 3 -19.20 -26.85 -5.48
C LYS A 3 -18.43 -27.89 -6.31
N GLN A 4 -18.54 -27.88 -7.63
CA GLN A 4 -18.02 -28.95 -8.50
C GLN A 4 -16.80 -28.57 -9.34
N TYR A 5 -16.30 -27.34 -9.25
CA TYR A 5 -15.05 -26.90 -9.92
C TYR A 5 -13.89 -26.65 -8.96
N ALA A 6 -14.02 -27.04 -7.70
CA ALA A 6 -12.95 -27.00 -6.69
C ALA A 6 -12.22 -28.35 -6.58
N ARG A 7 -12.08 -29.09 -7.68
CA ARG A 7 -11.05 -30.11 -7.82
C ARG A 7 -9.93 -29.51 -8.65
N ALA A 8 -9.18 -28.62 -8.01
CA ALA A 8 -7.79 -28.42 -8.42
C ALA A 8 -7.03 -29.60 -7.82
N ASP A 9 -6.47 -30.47 -8.66
CA ASP A 9 -5.67 -31.61 -8.21
C ASP A 9 -4.31 -31.20 -7.59
N ASP A 10 -4.06 -29.89 -7.41
CA ASP A 10 -3.04 -29.37 -6.49
C ASP A 10 -3.74 -28.50 -5.45
N GLY A 11 -3.68 -28.93 -4.17
CA GLY A 11 -4.17 -28.16 -3.03
C GLY A 11 -3.43 -26.83 -2.84
N PHE A 12 -3.74 -26.12 -1.76
CA PHE A 12 -2.94 -24.96 -1.35
C PHE A 12 -1.46 -25.34 -1.26
N SER A 13 -0.61 -24.65 -2.01
CA SER A 13 0.84 -24.84 -1.91
C SER A 13 1.37 -23.89 -0.85
N GLY A 14 1.85 -24.44 0.25
CA GLY A 14 2.61 -23.70 1.26
C GLY A 14 4.02 -23.41 0.75
N ILE A 15 4.41 -22.13 0.78
CA ILE A 15 5.72 -21.68 0.36
C ILE A 15 6.31 -20.69 1.37
N TYR A 16 7.56 -20.86 1.73
CA TYR A 16 8.34 -19.86 2.43
C TYR A 16 8.94 -18.92 1.40
N LEU A 17 8.47 -17.67 1.40
CA LEU A 17 9.02 -16.62 0.58
C LEU A 17 10.18 -15.93 1.30
N PRO A 18 11.30 -15.66 0.62
CA PRO A 18 12.42 -14.92 1.18
C PRO A 18 12.09 -13.43 1.24
N TYR A 19 12.47 -12.81 2.35
CA TYR A 19 12.42 -11.36 2.54
C TYR A 19 13.72 -10.86 3.13
N TRP A 20 14.00 -9.60 2.85
CA TRP A 20 14.93 -8.80 3.61
C TRP A 20 14.15 -7.92 4.58
N THR A 21 14.60 -7.84 5.83
CA THR A 21 14.20 -6.74 6.72
C THR A 21 15.38 -5.81 6.91
N PHE A 22 15.11 -4.52 7.00
CA PHE A 22 16.12 -3.50 7.22
C PHE A 22 15.75 -2.60 8.39
N ASP A 23 16.72 -2.40 9.28
CA ASP A 23 16.64 -1.41 10.33
C ASP A 23 17.57 -0.25 9.98
N SER A 24 17.16 0.97 10.28
CA SER A 24 18.02 2.14 10.08
C SER A 24 17.55 3.31 10.94
N ARG A 25 18.50 4.11 11.43
CA ARG A 25 18.22 5.42 11.98
C ARG A 25 18.51 6.47 10.92
N THR A 26 17.55 7.37 10.71
CA THR A 26 17.67 8.44 9.73
C THR A 26 17.59 9.80 10.38
N VAL A 27 18.36 10.74 9.82
CA VAL A 27 18.24 12.17 10.10
C VAL A 27 18.13 12.89 8.76
N SER A 28 17.04 13.64 8.59
CA SER A 28 16.70 14.31 7.35
C SER A 28 16.57 15.81 7.55
N VAL A 29 17.45 16.56 6.90
CA VAL A 29 17.39 18.03 6.84
C VAL A 29 16.61 18.43 5.59
N TYR A 30 15.69 19.37 5.71
CA TYR A 30 14.85 19.79 4.59
C TYR A 30 14.71 21.30 4.45
N ARG A 31 14.41 21.73 3.23
CA ARG A 31 13.93 23.08 2.92
C ARG A 31 12.63 23.00 2.12
N GLY A 32 11.68 23.87 2.45
CA GLY A 32 10.38 23.90 1.80
C GLY A 32 9.63 25.21 2.01
N GLN A 33 8.35 25.17 1.73
CA GLN A 33 7.41 26.26 1.97
C GLN A 33 6.14 25.71 2.60
N ARG A 34 5.65 26.44 3.60
CA ARG A 34 4.31 26.25 4.16
C ARG A 34 3.36 27.26 3.54
N GLY A 35 2.19 26.78 3.15
CA GLY A 35 1.10 27.56 2.61
C GLY A 35 -0.07 27.56 3.57
N ASP A 36 -0.46 28.74 4.07
CA ASP A 36 -1.70 28.90 4.82
C ASP A 36 -2.75 29.53 3.91
N ASP A 37 -3.89 28.87 3.84
CA ASP A 37 -5.01 29.29 3.01
C ASP A 37 -5.84 30.35 3.73
N TYR A 38 -6.21 31.40 3.01
CA TYR A 38 -7.07 32.46 3.51
C TYR A 38 -8.07 32.87 2.43
N TYR A 39 -9.18 33.44 2.86
CA TYR A 39 -10.23 33.89 1.95
C TYR A 39 -10.19 35.41 1.84
N VAL A 40 -10.28 35.90 0.60
CA VAL A 40 -10.48 37.32 0.30
C VAL A 40 -11.77 37.52 -0.47
N GLN A 41 -12.40 38.66 -0.26
CA GLN A 41 -13.56 39.07 -1.04
C GLN A 41 -13.07 39.86 -2.25
N THR A 42 -13.37 39.38 -3.46
CA THR A 42 -13.02 40.05 -4.71
C THR A 42 -14.32 40.42 -5.45
N ARG A 43 -14.37 41.63 -6.02
CA ARG A 43 -15.52 42.08 -6.81
C ARG A 43 -15.29 41.72 -8.28
N GLY A 44 -16.23 40.96 -8.86
CA GLY A 44 -16.18 40.61 -10.27
C GLY A 44 -16.53 41.79 -11.19
N PRO A 45 -16.25 41.68 -12.50
CA PRO A 45 -16.67 42.69 -13.49
C PRO A 45 -18.19 42.90 -13.55
N ASP A 46 -18.96 41.91 -13.08
CA ASP A 46 -20.41 41.92 -12.91
C ASP A 46 -20.88 42.66 -11.64
N GLY A 47 -19.95 43.26 -10.89
CA GLY A 47 -20.25 43.98 -9.65
C GLY A 47 -20.59 43.07 -8.46
N LYS A 48 -20.58 41.74 -8.62
CA LYS A 48 -20.89 40.77 -7.56
C LYS A 48 -19.64 40.43 -6.75
N THR A 49 -19.79 40.38 -5.43
CA THR A 49 -18.71 39.94 -4.52
C THR A 49 -18.60 38.42 -4.54
N ARG A 50 -17.39 37.90 -4.71
CA ARG A 50 -17.07 36.48 -4.69
C ARG A 50 -15.97 36.21 -3.67
N ARG A 51 -16.07 35.07 -2.97
CA ARG A 51 -15.03 34.61 -2.05
C ARG A 51 -13.97 33.85 -2.83
N GLU A 52 -12.76 34.37 -2.86
CA GLU A 52 -11.61 33.77 -3.53
C GLU A 52 -10.67 33.16 -2.49
N LYS A 53 -10.25 31.91 -2.69
CA LYS A 53 -9.28 31.22 -1.83
C LYS A 53 -7.86 31.54 -2.31
N ARG A 54 -7.05 32.17 -1.46
CA ARG A 54 -5.63 32.46 -1.71
C ARG A 54 -4.75 31.68 -0.72
N THR A 55 -3.49 31.48 -1.08
CA THR A 55 -2.51 30.81 -0.21
C THR A 55 -1.34 31.76 0.03
N ARG A 56 -1.00 32.00 1.29
CA ARG A 56 0.20 32.74 1.68
C ARG A 56 1.33 31.75 1.91
N TRP A 57 2.41 31.89 1.13
CA TRP A 57 3.59 31.02 1.24
C TRP A 57 4.67 31.67 2.09
N HIS A 58 5.26 30.88 2.99
CA HIS A 58 6.46 31.27 3.73
C HIS A 58 7.48 30.13 3.71
N THR A 59 8.76 30.49 3.57
CA THR A 59 9.85 29.52 3.53
C THR A 59 10.08 28.93 4.91
N VAL A 60 10.28 27.62 4.96
CA VAL A 60 10.58 26.88 6.19
C VAL A 60 11.73 25.90 5.94
N SER A 61 12.45 25.58 7.00
CA SER A 61 13.47 24.53 7.01
C SER A 61 13.45 23.86 8.37
N GLY A 62 13.78 22.59 8.40
CA GLY A 62 13.77 21.81 9.63
C GLY A 62 14.60 20.55 9.50
N THR A 63 14.62 19.78 10.59
CA THR A 63 15.26 18.47 10.67
C THR A 63 14.27 17.50 11.28
N VAL A 64 14.06 16.37 10.64
CA VAL A 64 13.24 15.26 11.15
C VAL A 64 14.09 14.02 11.27
N GLY A 65 14.00 13.37 12.44
CA GLY A 65 14.65 12.09 12.71
C GLY A 65 13.62 10.97 12.73
N ARG A 66 13.97 9.81 12.17
CA ARG A 66 13.11 8.62 12.20
C ARG A 66 13.93 7.35 12.36
N VAL A 67 13.45 6.45 13.20
CA VAL A 67 13.94 5.08 13.29
C VAL A 67 13.01 4.19 12.48
N PHE A 68 13.61 3.36 11.65
CA PHE A 68 12.97 2.30 10.90
C PHE A 68 13.38 0.98 11.53
N ASP A 69 12.38 0.18 11.85
CA ASP A 69 12.52 -1.14 12.45
C ASP A 69 11.75 -2.11 11.55
N ASP A 70 12.46 -3.10 11.03
CA ASP A 70 12.02 -4.12 10.10
C ASP A 70 11.24 -3.61 8.88
N VAL A 71 11.87 -2.76 8.05
CA VAL A 71 11.33 -2.44 6.72
C VAL A 71 11.42 -3.68 5.83
N LEU A 72 10.27 -4.28 5.50
CA LEU A 72 10.20 -5.49 4.68
C LEU A 72 10.40 -5.20 3.19
N VAL A 73 11.15 -6.09 2.56
CA VAL A 73 11.24 -6.19 1.11
C VAL A 73 11.16 -7.65 0.71
N VAL A 74 10.14 -8.02 -0.07
CA VAL A 74 10.07 -9.35 -0.68
C VAL A 74 11.28 -9.56 -1.60
N ALA A 75 11.99 -10.66 -1.38
CA ALA A 75 13.21 -10.99 -2.11
C ALA A 75 12.97 -12.00 -3.25
N SER A 76 11.71 -12.24 -3.63
CA SER A 76 11.29 -13.13 -4.72
C SER A 76 10.59 -12.37 -5.84
N GLU A 77 10.72 -12.86 -7.07
CA GLU A 77 10.00 -12.38 -8.25
C GLU A 77 8.91 -13.37 -8.72
N SER A 78 8.69 -14.47 -7.99
CA SER A 78 7.71 -15.51 -8.38
C SER A 78 6.25 -15.03 -8.32
N LEU A 79 6.00 -13.97 -7.55
CA LEU A 79 4.67 -13.38 -7.35
C LEU A 79 4.68 -11.87 -7.62
N PRO A 80 3.57 -11.31 -8.14
CA PRO A 80 3.44 -9.86 -8.25
C PRO A 80 3.55 -9.19 -6.87
N LYS A 81 4.53 -8.30 -6.72
CA LYS A 81 4.86 -7.63 -5.44
C LYS A 81 3.64 -7.03 -4.75
N THR A 82 2.75 -6.39 -5.50
CA THR A 82 1.51 -5.77 -5.00
C THR A 82 0.63 -6.70 -4.18
N TYR A 83 0.61 -8.02 -4.49
CA TYR A 83 -0.21 -8.97 -3.72
C TYR A 83 0.48 -9.40 -2.43
N VAL A 84 1.80 -9.53 -2.48
CA VAL A 84 2.62 -10.00 -1.36
C VAL A 84 2.80 -8.90 -0.32
N GLU A 85 3.07 -7.67 -0.76
CA GLU A 85 3.15 -6.48 0.12
C GLU A 85 1.82 -6.20 0.84
N ARG A 86 0.68 -6.59 0.23
CA ARG A 86 -0.65 -6.48 0.87
C ARG A 86 -0.93 -7.56 1.91
N LEU A 87 -0.05 -8.55 2.08
CA LEU A 87 -0.16 -9.50 3.19
C LEU A 87 0.36 -8.91 4.50
N GLU A 88 0.98 -7.74 4.46
CA GLU A 88 1.38 -6.99 5.65
C GLU A 88 0.14 -6.44 6.40
N PRO A 89 0.21 -6.34 7.74
CA PRO A 89 1.40 -6.50 8.58
C PRO A 89 1.74 -7.95 8.94
N TRP A 90 3.04 -8.21 9.13
CA TRP A 90 3.55 -9.46 9.70
C TRP A 90 3.90 -9.29 11.18
N ASP A 91 3.82 -10.38 11.93
CA ASP A 91 4.18 -10.47 13.34
C ASP A 91 5.66 -10.82 13.52
N LEU A 92 6.54 -9.94 13.05
CA LEU A 92 7.99 -10.18 12.99
C LEU A 92 8.67 -10.37 14.35
N GLY A 93 8.04 -9.92 15.44
CA GLY A 93 8.51 -10.18 16.80
C GLY A 93 8.54 -11.67 17.16
N GLU A 94 7.77 -12.49 16.43
CA GLU A 94 7.70 -13.95 16.61
C GLU A 94 8.66 -14.71 15.67
N LEU A 95 9.59 -14.00 15.01
CA LEU A 95 10.62 -14.63 14.18
C LEU A 95 11.49 -15.55 15.04
N THR A 96 11.63 -16.80 14.58
CA THR A 96 12.48 -17.81 15.21
C THR A 96 13.72 -18.07 14.36
N PRO A 97 14.84 -18.49 14.99
CA PRO A 97 15.99 -18.97 14.24
C PRO A 97 15.59 -20.10 13.29
N TYR A 98 16.21 -20.10 12.12
CA TYR A 98 15.97 -21.13 11.12
C TYR A 98 16.24 -22.54 11.67
N SER A 99 15.27 -23.44 11.45
CA SER A 99 15.40 -24.88 11.65
C SER A 99 14.86 -25.59 10.41
N GLN A 100 15.52 -26.68 10.01
CA GLN A 100 15.10 -27.49 8.86
C GLN A 100 13.70 -28.09 9.05
N GLU A 101 13.27 -28.30 10.30
CA GLU A 101 11.95 -28.82 10.64
C GLU A 101 10.82 -27.92 10.11
N TYR A 102 11.03 -26.60 10.06
CA TYR A 102 10.05 -25.65 9.52
C TYR A 102 9.84 -25.82 8.02
N LEU A 103 10.81 -26.35 7.28
CA LEU A 103 10.68 -26.62 5.85
C LEU A 103 10.00 -27.96 5.55
N SER A 104 9.75 -28.81 6.56
CA SER A 104 9.08 -30.08 6.33
C SER A 104 7.65 -29.85 5.81
N GLY A 105 7.36 -30.34 4.60
CA GLY A 105 6.06 -30.16 3.94
C GLY A 105 5.83 -28.80 3.26
N PHE A 106 6.81 -27.87 3.31
CA PHE A 106 6.75 -26.58 2.62
C PHE A 106 7.87 -26.49 1.58
N ARG A 107 7.60 -25.78 0.48
CA ARG A 107 8.67 -25.34 -0.42
C ARG A 107 9.28 -24.06 0.13
N ALA A 108 10.58 -23.87 -0.01
CA ALA A 108 11.22 -22.58 0.26
C ALA A 108 11.85 -22.06 -1.02
N GLU A 109 11.65 -20.78 -1.30
CA GLU A 109 12.35 -20.13 -2.41
C GLU A 109 13.67 -19.54 -1.92
N THR A 110 14.67 -19.56 -2.80
CA THR A 110 15.87 -18.76 -2.64
C THR A 110 15.58 -17.33 -3.07
N TYR A 111 16.27 -16.35 -2.46
CA TYR A 111 16.17 -14.97 -2.90
C TYR A 111 16.60 -14.84 -4.37
N GLN A 112 15.82 -14.07 -5.12
CA GLN A 112 16.10 -13.67 -6.50
C GLN A 112 16.57 -12.20 -6.52
N ILE A 113 16.08 -11.40 -5.57
CA ILE A 113 16.52 -10.03 -5.33
C ILE A 113 17.63 -10.06 -4.27
N GLY A 114 18.84 -9.67 -4.68
CA GLY A 114 20.00 -9.59 -3.79
C GLY A 114 19.88 -8.46 -2.77
N LEU A 115 20.72 -8.51 -1.74
CA LEU A 115 20.71 -7.56 -0.62
C LEU A 115 20.77 -6.09 -1.06
N GLU A 116 21.69 -5.73 -1.95
CA GLU A 116 21.87 -4.34 -2.41
C GLU A 116 20.60 -3.82 -3.10
N GLN A 117 20.03 -4.60 -4.02
CA GLN A 117 18.78 -4.24 -4.70
C GLN A 117 17.61 -4.18 -3.71
N GLY A 118 17.55 -5.11 -2.75
CA GLY A 118 16.60 -5.09 -1.65
C GLY A 118 16.69 -3.81 -0.84
N TYR A 119 17.91 -3.36 -0.51
CA TYR A 119 18.15 -2.13 0.22
C TYR A 119 17.70 -0.89 -0.56
N GLN A 120 17.89 -0.83 -1.87
CA GLN A 120 17.35 0.27 -2.69
C GLN A 120 15.82 0.34 -2.66
N HIS A 121 15.13 -0.81 -2.62
CA HIS A 121 13.69 -0.84 -2.42
C HIS A 121 13.29 -0.36 -1.02
N ALA A 122 13.95 -0.85 0.04
CA ALA A 122 13.70 -0.44 1.42
C ALA A 122 13.91 1.07 1.58
N ARG A 123 15.00 1.60 1.02
CA ARG A 123 15.30 3.04 1.00
C ARG A 123 14.18 3.84 0.34
N SER A 124 13.63 3.38 -0.78
CA SER A 124 12.51 4.06 -1.43
C SER A 124 11.25 4.11 -0.53
N GLN A 125 10.99 3.05 0.23
CA GLN A 125 9.90 3.04 1.22
C GLN A 125 10.18 4.00 2.38
N MET A 126 11.41 4.00 2.92
CA MET A 126 11.85 4.93 3.96
C MET A 126 11.72 6.40 3.51
N GLU A 127 12.15 6.71 2.28
CA GLU A 127 12.07 8.07 1.69
C GLU A 127 10.62 8.55 1.56
N ALA A 128 9.69 7.68 1.19
CA ALA A 128 8.26 8.02 1.13
C ALA A 128 7.72 8.42 2.51
N LEU A 129 8.11 7.67 3.55
CA LEU A 129 7.74 7.91 4.93
C LEU A 129 8.38 9.18 5.51
N ILE A 130 9.68 9.38 5.29
CA ILE A 130 10.40 10.62 5.64
C ILE A 130 9.72 11.83 4.99
N ARG A 131 9.33 11.72 3.72
CA ARG A 131 8.64 12.81 3.02
C ARG A 131 7.30 13.15 3.68
N GLN A 132 6.59 12.17 4.23
CA GLN A 132 5.36 12.42 5.01
C GLN A 132 5.67 13.12 6.34
N ASP A 133 6.75 12.73 7.02
CA ASP A 133 7.17 13.37 8.27
C ASP A 133 7.59 14.81 8.03
N VAL A 134 8.35 15.09 6.96
CA VAL A 134 8.69 16.45 6.53
C VAL A 134 7.43 17.27 6.24
N LYS A 135 6.44 16.70 5.52
CA LYS A 135 5.18 17.43 5.27
C LYS A 135 4.44 17.77 6.57
N ARG A 136 4.44 16.84 7.53
CA ARG A 136 3.82 17.03 8.84
C ARG A 136 4.54 18.13 9.64
N ASP A 137 5.86 18.11 9.63
CA ASP A 137 6.71 19.10 10.30
C ASP A 137 6.55 20.50 9.69
N ILE A 138 6.48 20.60 8.35
CA ILE A 138 6.16 21.86 7.64
C ILE A 138 4.80 22.41 8.10
N GLY A 139 3.76 21.56 8.18
CA GLY A 139 2.42 21.96 8.59
C GLY A 139 1.68 22.86 7.59
N GLY A 140 0.65 23.58 8.05
CA GLY A 140 -0.22 24.44 7.23
C GLY A 140 -1.19 23.68 6.33
N ASP A 141 -1.91 24.41 5.49
CA ASP A 141 -2.93 23.84 4.57
C ASP A 141 -2.31 23.23 3.32
N LYS A 142 -1.15 23.75 2.89
CA LYS A 142 -0.40 23.28 1.73
C LYS A 142 1.09 23.24 2.01
N GLN A 143 1.79 22.30 1.39
CA GLN A 143 3.23 22.14 1.56
C GLN A 143 3.92 22.02 0.20
N ARG A 144 5.10 22.64 0.09
CA ARG A 144 6.03 22.45 -1.03
C ARG A 144 7.38 22.07 -0.47
N ILE A 145 7.85 20.88 -0.79
CA ILE A 145 9.19 20.41 -0.43
C ILE A 145 10.11 20.76 -1.58
N GLN A 146 11.16 21.54 -1.31
CA GLN A 146 12.18 21.89 -2.29
C GLN A 146 13.30 20.86 -2.31
N ASN A 147 13.80 20.51 -1.13
CA ASN A 147 14.82 19.47 -0.98
C ASN A 147 14.66 18.74 0.37
N ILE A 148 15.18 17.51 0.39
CA ILE A 148 15.41 16.72 1.59
C ILE A 148 16.78 16.07 1.39
N SER A 149 17.65 16.17 2.38
CA SER A 149 18.91 15.43 2.45
C SER A 149 18.86 14.53 3.67
N THR A 150 18.98 13.22 3.44
CA THR A 150 18.85 12.20 4.48
C THR A 150 20.17 11.48 4.67
N GLN A 151 20.62 11.41 5.92
CA GLN A 151 21.66 10.50 6.36
C GLN A 151 21.00 9.22 6.90
N TYR A 152 21.55 8.06 6.52
CA TYR A 152 21.14 6.74 6.98
C TYR A 152 22.27 6.14 7.80
N ASP A 153 22.02 5.92 9.08
CA ASP A 153 22.98 5.39 10.04
C ASP A 153 22.52 4.03 10.58
N ASN A 154 23.47 3.25 11.09
CA ASN A 154 23.24 1.94 11.74
C ASN A 154 22.36 1.00 10.90
N ILE A 155 22.66 0.89 9.61
CA ILE A 155 21.90 0.03 8.70
C ILE A 155 22.21 -1.43 9.03
N THR A 156 21.21 -2.18 9.46
CA THR A 156 21.27 -3.63 9.67
C THR A 156 20.26 -4.33 8.79
N PHE A 157 20.49 -5.61 8.51
CA PHE A 157 19.59 -6.42 7.70
C PHE A 157 19.44 -7.83 8.25
N LYS A 158 18.29 -8.44 7.98
CA LYS A 158 18.01 -9.87 8.24
C LYS A 158 17.48 -10.52 6.98
N HIS A 159 17.92 -11.74 6.70
CA HIS A 159 17.27 -12.61 5.71
C HIS A 159 16.26 -13.49 6.44
N ILE A 160 14.98 -13.38 6.09
CA ILE A 160 13.91 -14.11 6.75
C ILE A 160 13.06 -14.87 5.73
N LEU A 161 12.36 -15.89 6.22
CA LEU A 161 11.43 -16.70 5.45
C LEU A 161 10.05 -16.55 6.05
N LEU A 162 9.08 -16.06 5.26
CA LEU A 162 7.71 -15.88 5.72
C LEU A 162 6.78 -16.89 5.06
N PRO A 163 5.91 -17.58 5.83
CA PRO A 163 5.02 -18.60 5.30
C PRO A 163 3.86 -17.95 4.55
N VAL A 164 3.75 -18.26 3.27
CA VAL A 164 2.65 -17.83 2.39
C VAL A 164 2.00 -19.08 1.80
N TYR A 165 0.68 -19.14 1.81
CA TYR A 165 -0.04 -20.13 1.02
C TYR A 165 -0.49 -19.52 -0.29
N MET A 166 -0.31 -20.24 -1.37
CA MET A 166 -0.75 -19.81 -2.68
C MET A 166 -1.72 -20.83 -3.27
N ALA A 167 -2.72 -20.31 -3.97
CA ALA A 167 -3.55 -21.11 -4.84
C ALA A 167 -3.81 -20.36 -6.16
N ALA A 168 -3.82 -21.11 -7.25
CA ALA A 168 -4.14 -20.62 -8.57
C ALA A 168 -5.26 -21.46 -9.15
N TYR A 169 -6.28 -20.82 -9.72
CA TYR A 169 -7.36 -21.50 -10.41
C TYR A 169 -7.61 -20.86 -11.77
N ARG A 170 -8.04 -21.68 -12.73
CA ARG A 170 -8.38 -21.22 -14.08
C ARG A 170 -9.87 -20.94 -14.17
N TYR A 171 -10.24 -19.76 -14.65
CA TYR A 171 -11.62 -19.38 -14.91
C TYR A 171 -11.71 -18.61 -16.23
N ARG A 172 -12.48 -19.14 -17.20
CA ARG A 172 -12.64 -18.55 -18.56
C ARG A 172 -11.29 -18.21 -19.21
N ASP A 173 -10.40 -19.21 -19.27
CA ASP A 173 -9.04 -19.11 -19.84
C ASP A 173 -8.11 -18.07 -19.19
N LYS A 174 -8.50 -17.50 -18.05
CA LYS A 174 -7.65 -16.63 -17.23
C LYS A 174 -7.26 -17.35 -15.94
N ILE A 175 -5.99 -17.22 -15.56
CA ILE A 175 -5.48 -17.74 -14.28
C ILE A 175 -5.71 -16.65 -13.24
N TYR A 176 -6.43 -16.99 -12.18
CA TYR A 176 -6.60 -16.15 -11.00
C TYR A 176 -5.74 -16.72 -9.90
N ARG A 177 -4.95 -15.85 -9.26
CA ARG A 177 -4.08 -16.22 -8.15
C ARG A 177 -4.55 -15.53 -6.88
N PHE A 178 -4.45 -16.23 -5.77
CA PHE A 178 -4.57 -15.63 -4.45
C PHE A 178 -3.50 -16.18 -3.53
N VAL A 179 -3.04 -15.30 -2.65
CA VAL A 179 -2.01 -15.52 -1.66
C VAL A 179 -2.64 -15.32 -0.30
N ILE A 180 -2.21 -16.11 0.66
CA ILE A 180 -2.71 -16.11 2.03
C ILE A 180 -1.52 -15.95 2.97
N ASN A 181 -1.63 -15.02 3.91
CA ASN A 181 -0.67 -14.87 4.99
C ASN A 181 -0.76 -16.12 5.88
N GLY A 182 0.33 -16.88 6.01
CA GLY A 182 0.35 -18.13 6.78
C GLY A 182 0.26 -17.95 8.30
N ARG A 183 0.46 -16.72 8.81
CA ARG A 183 0.34 -16.37 10.23
C ARG A 183 -1.07 -15.89 10.58
N THR A 184 -1.65 -14.99 9.77
CA THR A 184 -2.94 -14.34 10.08
C THR A 184 -4.14 -14.97 9.36
N GLY A 185 -3.90 -15.66 8.24
CA GLY A 185 -4.95 -16.14 7.35
C GLY A 185 -5.54 -15.07 6.43
N GLU A 186 -4.98 -13.85 6.41
CA GLU A 186 -5.41 -12.79 5.49
C GLU A 186 -5.24 -13.22 4.04
N VAL A 187 -6.28 -13.00 3.23
CA VAL A 187 -6.32 -13.42 1.82
C VAL A 187 -6.24 -12.21 0.91
N GLN A 188 -5.24 -12.19 0.04
CA GLN A 188 -5.07 -11.20 -1.02
C GLN A 188 -5.09 -11.90 -2.37
N GLY A 189 -5.78 -11.36 -3.37
CA GLY A 189 -5.77 -11.98 -4.68
C GLY A 189 -6.79 -11.46 -5.67
N GLU A 190 -6.75 -12.06 -6.85
CA GLU A 190 -7.64 -11.73 -7.95
C GLU A 190 -8.97 -12.47 -7.82
N ARG A 191 -10.06 -11.72 -7.96
CA ARG A 191 -11.41 -12.29 -8.03
C ARG A 191 -12.05 -12.00 -9.39
N PRO A 192 -12.73 -12.97 -10.02
CA PRO A 192 -13.50 -12.72 -11.21
C PRO A 192 -14.70 -11.83 -10.87
N TYR A 193 -14.77 -10.67 -11.51
CA TYR A 193 -15.93 -9.79 -11.40
C TYR A 193 -17.08 -10.35 -12.23
N SER A 194 -18.23 -10.56 -11.59
CA SER A 194 -19.45 -10.97 -12.29
C SER A 194 -20.12 -9.75 -12.90
N TRP A 195 -20.02 -9.60 -14.22
CA TRP A 195 -20.69 -8.52 -14.96
C TRP A 195 -22.21 -8.52 -14.75
N VAL A 196 -22.81 -9.69 -14.51
CA VAL A 196 -24.24 -9.79 -14.15
C VAL A 196 -24.52 -9.13 -12.80
N LYS A 197 -23.71 -9.40 -11.77
CA LYS A 197 -23.87 -8.77 -10.45
C LYS A 197 -23.64 -7.26 -10.52
N ILE A 198 -22.65 -6.82 -11.30
CA ILE A 198 -22.38 -5.40 -11.53
C ILE A 198 -23.55 -4.74 -12.26
N GLY A 199 -24.07 -5.37 -13.32
CA GLY A 199 -25.22 -4.88 -14.07
C GLY A 199 -26.49 -4.78 -13.23
N LEU A 200 -26.78 -5.78 -12.41
CA LEU A 200 -27.91 -5.75 -11.48
C LEU A 200 -27.76 -4.66 -10.42
N ALA A 201 -26.57 -4.47 -9.86
CA ALA A 201 -26.31 -3.40 -8.90
C ALA A 201 -26.46 -2.01 -9.55
N ALA A 202 -25.99 -1.83 -10.77
CA ALA A 202 -26.13 -0.59 -11.53
C ALA A 202 -27.61 -0.29 -11.87
N LEU A 203 -28.37 -1.30 -12.30
CA LEU A 203 -29.81 -1.16 -12.57
C LEU A 203 -30.59 -0.81 -11.30
N PHE A 204 -30.28 -1.45 -10.18
CA PHE A 204 -30.90 -1.15 -8.90
C PHE A 204 -30.60 0.29 -8.44
N ALA A 205 -29.35 0.74 -8.55
CA ALA A 205 -28.98 2.13 -8.25
C ALA A 205 -29.71 3.13 -9.17
N ALA A 206 -29.82 2.83 -10.48
CA ALA A 206 -30.56 3.67 -11.42
C ALA A 206 -32.05 3.76 -11.08
N ALA A 207 -32.68 2.64 -10.67
CA ALA A 207 -34.08 2.62 -10.25
C ALA A 207 -34.32 3.46 -8.99
N LEU A 208 -33.42 3.38 -8.00
CA LEU A 208 -33.50 4.21 -6.80
C LEU A 208 -33.40 5.72 -7.11
N ILE A 209 -32.45 6.10 -7.97
CA ILE A 209 -32.30 7.50 -8.40
C ILE A 209 -33.54 7.96 -9.17
N GLY A 210 -34.03 7.16 -10.11
CA GLY A 210 -35.23 7.47 -10.89
C GLY A 210 -36.48 7.63 -10.01
N GLY A 211 -36.66 6.74 -9.04
CA GLY A 211 -37.75 6.84 -8.06
C GLY A 211 -37.65 8.09 -7.19
N LEU A 212 -36.45 8.44 -6.74
CA LEU A 212 -36.22 9.66 -5.95
C LEU A 212 -36.57 10.92 -6.75
N VAL A 213 -36.11 11.01 -8.00
CA VAL A 213 -36.42 12.13 -8.90
C VAL A 213 -37.92 12.23 -9.18
N TYR A 214 -38.60 11.09 -9.38
CA TYR A 214 -40.04 11.07 -9.60
C TYR A 214 -40.82 11.61 -8.39
N ILE A 215 -40.44 11.19 -7.17
CA ILE A 215 -41.06 11.69 -5.93
C ILE A 215 -40.79 13.19 -5.73
N LEU A 216 -39.57 13.66 -6.02
CA LEU A 216 -39.21 15.08 -5.93
C LEU A 216 -39.96 15.93 -6.97
N ASN A 217 -40.22 15.41 -8.17
CA ASN A 217 -40.99 16.10 -9.19
C ASN A 217 -42.50 16.12 -8.90
N GLN A 218 -43.03 15.16 -8.14
CA GLN A 218 -44.44 15.20 -7.70
C GLN A 218 -44.68 16.14 -6.50
N SER A 219 -43.63 16.53 -5.78
CA SER A 219 -43.72 17.38 -4.59
C SER A 219 -43.45 18.87 -4.86
N GLN A 220 -43.22 19.24 -6.13
CA GLN A 220 -43.25 20.62 -6.64
C GLN A 220 -44.58 20.89 -7.34
#